data_AF-A0A9Q1HG92-F1
#
_entry.id   AF-A0A9Q1HG92-F1
#
_cell.length_a   1.000
_cell.length_b   1.000
_cell.length_c   1.000
_cell.angle_alpha   90.00
_cell.angle_beta   90.00
_cell.angle_gamma   90.00
#
_symmetry.space_group_name_H-M   'P 1'
#
loop_
_entity.id
_entity.type
_entity.pdbx_description
1 polymer ?
#
loop_
_entity_poly.entity_id
_entity_poly.type
_entity_poly.pdbx_seq_one_letter_code
_entity_poly.pdbx_strand_id
1 'polypeptide(L)'
;MMALVDSDYKFLYVDVGANGRISDGGVFKECSLEQALERRSANIPPPTPFPGDERPVNHFIVGDEAFPLKDYLLKPYPHRNLDVPQRIFNYRLSRARRVVENAFGILANRFRVFQTNIALEPAKVEKLVLASCALHNFLRVEAGNSYLNTMVDKEDFQTHDLIPGSWRSDPQLSNAALFRNQNYNNRAKQLRDYVCAYVNSQTGSVPWQWDMI
;
A
#
# COMPACT_ATOMS: atom_id res chain seq x y z
N MET A 1 11.79 3.55 -6.70
CA MET A 1 10.93 2.53 -7.35
C MET A 1 9.49 2.84 -6.97
N MET A 2 8.55 2.68 -7.89
CA MET A 2 7.11 2.72 -7.62
C MET A 2 6.54 1.32 -7.78
N ALA A 3 5.62 0.92 -6.90
CA ALA A 3 4.97 -0.37 -7.01
C ALA A 3 3.52 -0.31 -6.55
N LEU A 4 2.67 -1.11 -7.20
CA LEU A 4 1.31 -1.40 -6.75
C LEU A 4 1.26 -2.87 -6.31
N VAL A 5 0.74 -3.12 -5.12
CA VAL A 5 0.68 -4.47 -4.52
C VAL A 5 -0.76 -4.78 -4.13
N ASP A 6 -1.20 -6.01 -4.42
CA ASP A 6 -2.53 -6.50 -4.02
C ASP A 6 -2.55 -7.09 -2.60
N SER A 7 -3.74 -7.43 -2.10
CA SER A 7 -3.92 -8.02 -0.77
C SER A 7 -3.27 -9.40 -0.59
N ASP A 8 -2.80 -10.04 -1.67
CA ASP A 8 -2.10 -11.32 -1.67
C ASP A 8 -0.57 -11.14 -1.82
N TYR A 9 -0.10 -9.92 -1.55
CA TYR A 9 1.31 -9.51 -1.58
C TYR A 9 1.93 -9.64 -2.99
N LYS A 10 1.15 -9.67 -4.06
CA LYS A 10 1.66 -9.72 -5.43
C LYS A 10 1.87 -8.31 -5.98
N PHE A 11 2.97 -8.13 -6.69
CA PHE A 11 3.27 -6.89 -7.40
C PHE A 11 2.43 -6.83 -8.69
N LEU A 12 1.43 -5.95 -8.74
CA LEU A 12 0.59 -5.69 -9.91
C LEU A 12 1.24 -4.72 -10.90
N TYR A 13 2.05 -3.79 -10.37
CA TYR A 13 2.78 -2.80 -11.14
C TYR A 13 4.14 -2.58 -10.49
N VAL A 14 5.17 -2.42 -11.32
CA VAL A 14 6.53 -2.11 -10.88
C VAL A 14 7.16 -1.14 -11.87
N ASP A 15 7.74 -0.07 -11.35
CA ASP A 15 8.49 0.93 -12.11
C ASP A 15 9.80 1.25 -11.39
N VAL A 16 10.92 1.01 -12.09
CA VAL A 16 12.27 1.09 -11.55
C VAL A 16 13.06 2.10 -12.37
N GLY A 17 13.98 2.83 -11.74
CA GLY A 17 14.81 3.84 -12.41
C GLY A 17 14.49 5.28 -12.00
N ALA A 18 13.47 5.50 -11.17
CA ALA A 18 13.22 6.82 -10.60
C ALA A 18 14.37 7.29 -9.70
N ASN A 19 14.77 8.55 -9.84
CA ASN A 19 15.82 9.16 -9.03
C ASN A 19 15.41 9.20 -7.55
N GLY A 20 16.24 8.65 -6.65
CA GLY A 20 15.96 8.54 -5.21
C GLY A 20 15.82 9.86 -4.45
N ARG A 21 16.07 11.01 -5.09
CA ARG A 21 15.83 12.34 -4.51
C ARG A 21 14.40 12.86 -4.73
N ILE A 22 13.62 12.20 -5.59
CA ILE A 22 12.24 12.59 -5.91
C ILE A 22 11.33 11.98 -4.84
N SER A 23 10.38 12.78 -4.32
CA SER A 23 9.38 12.28 -3.36
C SER A 23 8.47 11.22 -4.00
N ASP A 24 7.89 10.35 -3.20
CA ASP A 24 6.97 9.29 -3.68
C ASP A 24 5.82 9.86 -4.52
N GLY A 25 5.24 10.99 -4.12
CA GLY A 25 4.23 11.69 -4.90
C GLY A 25 4.76 12.25 -6.24
N GLY A 26 6.04 12.66 -6.29
CA GLY A 26 6.69 13.08 -7.53
C GLY A 26 6.98 11.91 -8.45
N VAL A 27 7.48 10.79 -7.92
CA VAL A 27 7.68 9.54 -8.68
C VAL A 27 6.36 9.03 -9.23
N PHE A 28 5.29 9.08 -8.44
CA PHE A 28 3.95 8.68 -8.88
C PHE A 28 3.47 9.51 -10.07
N LYS A 29 3.63 10.83 -10.02
CA LYS A 29 3.15 11.74 -11.07
C LYS A 29 3.79 11.47 -12.44
N GLU A 30 5.02 10.96 -12.46
CA GLU A 30 5.75 10.70 -13.70
C GLU A 30 5.62 9.24 -14.16
N CYS A 31 5.16 8.34 -13.29
CA CYS A 31 5.09 6.90 -13.61
C CYS A 31 3.96 6.58 -14.60
N SER A 32 4.14 5.50 -15.36
CA SER A 32 3.15 5.07 -16.37
C SER A 32 1.80 4.66 -15.77
N LEU A 33 1.78 4.23 -14.50
CA LEU A 33 0.54 3.91 -13.79
C LEU A 33 -0.36 5.15 -13.62
N GLU A 34 0.19 6.29 -13.20
CA GLU A 34 -0.60 7.51 -13.02
C GLU A 34 -1.19 7.98 -14.35
N GLN A 35 -0.37 7.96 -15.42
CA GLN A 35 -0.82 8.31 -16.76
C GLN A 35 -1.97 7.41 -17.24
N ALA A 36 -1.90 6.10 -16.95
CA ALA A 36 -2.94 5.14 -17.30
C ALA A 36 -4.24 5.36 -16.49
N LEU A 37 -4.14 5.75 -15.23
CA LEU A 37 -5.27 6.06 -14.37
C LEU A 37 -5.96 7.38 -14.81
N GLU A 38 -5.19 8.43 -15.06
CA GLU A 38 -5.71 9.72 -15.54
C GLU A 38 -6.38 9.59 -16.91
N ARG A 39 -5.81 8.78 -17.82
CA ARG A 39 -6.39 8.50 -19.15
C ARG A 39 -7.51 7.47 -19.13
N ARG A 40 -7.83 6.89 -17.98
CA ARG A 40 -8.81 5.78 -17.84
C ARG A 40 -8.51 4.59 -18.76
N SER A 41 -7.23 4.35 -19.02
CA SER A 41 -6.75 3.23 -19.84
C SER A 41 -6.23 2.05 -19.00
N ALA A 42 -6.16 2.21 -17.68
CA ALA A 42 -5.98 1.09 -16.77
C ALA A 42 -7.25 0.23 -16.76
N ASN A 43 -7.11 -1.10 -16.82
CA ASN A 43 -8.21 -2.06 -16.77
C ASN A 43 -8.77 -2.20 -15.34
N ILE A 44 -9.28 -1.10 -14.79
CA ILE A 44 -9.91 -1.08 -13.47
C ILE A 44 -11.32 -1.70 -13.58
N PRO A 45 -11.68 -2.65 -12.70
CA PRO A 45 -13.02 -3.22 -12.69
C PRO A 45 -14.12 -2.14 -12.52
N PRO A 46 -15.35 -2.42 -12.99
CA PRO A 46 -16.46 -1.50 -12.80
C PRO A 46 -16.72 -1.24 -11.30
N PRO A 47 -17.39 -0.12 -10.97
CA PRO A 47 -17.70 0.23 -9.59
C PRO A 47 -18.57 -0.84 -8.91
N THR A 48 -18.23 -1.18 -7.67
CA THR A 48 -18.96 -2.17 -6.87
C THR A 48 -19.33 -1.58 -5.52
N PRO A 49 -20.52 -1.87 -4.98
CA PRO A 49 -20.88 -1.40 -3.65
C PRO A 49 -20.06 -2.12 -2.57
N PHE A 50 -19.94 -1.48 -1.42
CA PHE A 50 -19.44 -2.16 -0.23
C PHE A 50 -20.47 -3.17 0.31
N PRO A 51 -20.04 -4.19 1.08
CA PRO A 51 -20.96 -5.09 1.76
C PRO A 51 -22.02 -4.33 2.59
N GLY A 52 -23.30 -4.61 2.35
CA GLY A 52 -24.42 -3.96 3.03
C GLY A 52 -24.68 -2.51 2.63
N ASP A 53 -24.10 -2.06 1.51
CA ASP A 53 -24.47 -0.80 0.84
C ASP A 53 -24.98 -1.12 -0.58
N GLU A 54 -25.72 -0.20 -1.19
CA GLU A 54 -26.20 -0.28 -2.57
C GLU A 54 -25.47 0.71 -3.48
N ARG A 55 -24.82 1.71 -2.90
CA ARG A 55 -24.13 2.75 -3.65
C ARG A 55 -22.87 2.18 -4.31
N PRO A 56 -22.75 2.24 -5.65
CA PRO A 56 -21.54 1.78 -6.33
C PRO A 56 -20.35 2.68 -6.01
N VAL A 57 -19.19 2.06 -5.77
CA VAL A 57 -17.94 2.73 -5.41
C VAL A 57 -16.87 2.34 -6.41
N ASN A 58 -16.16 3.33 -6.96
CA ASN A 58 -15.00 3.06 -7.79
C ASN A 58 -13.94 2.31 -6.98
N HIS A 59 -13.24 1.39 -7.61
CA HIS A 59 -12.04 0.80 -7.02
C HIS A 59 -10.97 1.90 -6.85
N PHE A 60 -10.23 1.84 -5.74
CA PHE A 60 -9.22 2.83 -5.40
C PHE A 60 -7.97 2.17 -4.85
N ILE A 61 -6.85 2.86 -5.04
CA ILE A 61 -5.55 2.52 -4.48
C ILE A 61 -5.41 3.22 -3.12
N VAL A 62 -4.65 2.62 -2.21
CA VAL A 62 -4.30 3.23 -0.93
C VAL A 62 -2.84 3.68 -0.96
N GLY A 63 -2.62 4.97 -0.73
CA GLY A 63 -1.30 5.60 -0.62
C GLY A 63 -1.06 6.17 0.77
N ASP A 64 0.19 6.50 1.06
CA ASP A 64 0.58 7.24 2.27
C ASP A 64 0.33 8.76 2.12
N GLU A 65 0.76 9.54 3.12
CA GLU A 65 0.55 10.99 3.15
C GLU A 65 1.22 11.75 1.98
N ALA A 66 2.29 11.21 1.40
CA ALA A 66 3.09 11.83 0.34
C ALA A 66 2.43 11.78 -1.04
N PHE A 67 1.48 10.86 -1.24
CA PHE A 67 0.71 10.78 -2.48
C PHE A 67 -0.35 11.89 -2.58
N PRO A 68 -0.81 12.25 -3.79
CA PRO A 68 -1.97 13.13 -3.94
C PRO A 68 -3.27 12.38 -3.57
N LEU A 69 -4.28 13.11 -3.07
CA LEU A 69 -5.63 12.55 -2.93
C LEU A 69 -6.35 12.68 -4.28
N LYS A 70 -6.81 11.55 -4.84
CA LYS A 70 -7.52 11.45 -6.12
C LYS A 70 -8.79 10.61 -5.95
N ASP A 71 -9.68 10.62 -6.93
CA ASP A 71 -10.89 9.78 -6.94
C ASP A 71 -10.60 8.28 -7.16
N TYR A 72 -9.34 7.93 -7.40
CA TYR A 72 -8.81 6.56 -7.48
C TYR A 72 -7.64 6.31 -6.51
N LEU A 73 -7.25 7.28 -5.67
CA LEU A 73 -6.11 7.18 -4.74
C LEU A 73 -6.45 7.83 -3.40
N LEU A 74 -6.67 6.99 -2.39
CA LEU A 74 -6.96 7.42 -1.02
C LEU A 74 -5.68 7.58 -0.21
N LYS A 75 -5.71 8.56 0.67
CA LYS A 75 -4.62 8.83 1.61
C LYS A 75 -5.18 9.32 2.96
N PRO A 76 -4.40 9.27 4.04
CA PRO A 76 -4.91 9.59 5.37
C PRO A 76 -5.40 11.05 5.47
N TYR A 77 -6.30 11.31 6.41
CA TYR A 77 -6.58 12.67 6.87
C TYR A 77 -5.31 13.28 7.47
N PRO A 78 -5.08 14.60 7.31
CA PRO A 78 -3.95 15.26 7.93
C PRO A 78 -3.98 15.09 9.45
N HIS A 79 -2.86 14.75 10.07
CA HIS A 79 -2.74 14.42 11.50
C HIS A 79 -3.13 15.52 12.52
N ARG A 80 -3.70 16.66 12.09
CA ARG A 80 -4.09 17.77 12.96
C ARG A 80 -5.60 17.75 13.17
N ASN A 81 -6.05 17.86 14.44
CA ASN A 81 -7.45 17.98 14.83
C ASN A 81 -8.34 16.86 14.27
N LEU A 82 -7.85 15.62 14.25
CA LEU A 82 -8.63 14.47 13.81
C LEU A 82 -9.73 14.15 14.83
N ASP A 83 -10.95 14.01 14.34
CA ASP A 83 -12.03 13.40 15.12
C ASP A 83 -11.85 11.88 15.23
N VAL A 84 -12.62 11.25 16.12
CA VAL A 84 -12.55 9.80 16.38
C VAL A 84 -12.75 8.97 15.10
N PRO A 85 -13.77 9.21 14.25
CA PRO A 85 -13.92 8.50 12.98
C PRO A 85 -12.72 8.61 12.03
N GLN A 86 -12.12 9.79 11.93
CA GLN A 86 -10.94 10.01 11.09
C GLN A 86 -9.70 9.30 11.63
N ARG A 87 -9.55 9.21 12.96
CA ARG A 87 -8.47 8.43 13.60
C ARG A 87 -8.61 6.94 13.26
N ILE A 88 -9.81 6.39 13.38
CA ILE A 88 -10.13 5.01 12.98
C ILE A 88 -9.80 4.80 11.50
N PHE A 89 -10.28 5.68 10.62
CA PHE A 89 -10.01 5.59 9.19
C PHE A 89 -8.50 5.61 8.90
N ASN A 90 -7.76 6.56 9.48
CA ASN A 90 -6.31 6.65 9.30
C ASN A 90 -5.60 5.38 9.75
N TYR A 91 -6.01 4.82 10.88
CA TYR A 91 -5.48 3.54 11.37
C TYR A 91 -5.78 2.40 10.40
N ARG A 92 -7.04 2.23 9.97
CA ARG A 92 -7.44 1.20 8.99
C ARG A 92 -6.68 1.33 7.66
N LEU A 93 -6.50 2.56 7.18
CA LEU A 93 -5.72 2.85 5.98
C LEU A 93 -4.24 2.46 6.18
N SER A 94 -3.67 2.77 7.34
CA SER A 94 -2.31 2.35 7.71
C SER A 94 -2.17 0.84 7.71
N ARG A 95 -3.15 0.12 8.27
CA ARG A 95 -3.17 -1.35 8.25
C ARG A 95 -3.23 -1.92 6.84
N ALA A 96 -4.04 -1.35 5.96
CA ALA A 96 -4.09 -1.75 4.55
C ALA A 96 -2.71 -1.58 3.87
N ARG A 97 -1.97 -0.51 4.18
CA ARG A 97 -0.61 -0.28 3.65
C ARG A 97 0.43 -1.25 4.18
N ARG A 98 0.23 -1.91 5.33
CA ARG A 98 1.16 -2.95 5.80
C ARG A 98 1.37 -4.07 4.77
N VAL A 99 0.41 -4.29 3.86
CA VAL A 99 0.54 -5.28 2.78
C VAL A 99 1.71 -4.95 1.85
N VAL A 100 1.84 -3.71 1.38
CA VAL A 100 2.94 -3.33 0.48
C VAL A 100 4.29 -3.38 1.22
N GLU A 101 4.33 -2.97 2.48
CA GLU A 101 5.52 -3.08 3.34
C GLU A 101 5.96 -4.54 3.47
N ASN A 102 5.03 -5.45 3.78
CA ASN A 102 5.30 -6.88 3.86
C ASN A 102 5.77 -7.45 2.52
N ALA A 103 5.16 -7.05 1.40
CA ALA A 103 5.59 -7.54 0.08
C ALA A 103 7.05 -7.19 -0.23
N PHE A 104 7.47 -5.95 0.06
CA PHE A 104 8.87 -5.55 -0.05
C PHE A 104 9.77 -6.27 0.97
N GLY A 105 9.31 -6.45 2.21
CA GLY A 105 10.02 -7.21 3.23
C GLY A 105 10.28 -8.66 2.84
N ILE A 106 9.27 -9.35 2.31
CA ILE A 106 9.39 -10.71 1.78
C ILE A 106 10.37 -10.74 0.61
N LEU A 107 10.23 -9.82 -0.34
CA LEU A 107 11.11 -9.72 -1.50
C LEU A 107 12.58 -9.57 -1.06
N ALA A 108 12.87 -8.64 -0.16
CA ALA A 108 14.23 -8.41 0.34
C ALA A 108 14.79 -9.60 1.13
N ASN A 109 13.96 -10.22 1.99
CA ASN A 109 14.37 -11.36 2.81
C ASN A 109 14.66 -12.62 1.96
N ARG A 110 13.83 -12.87 0.94
CA ARG A 110 13.99 -14.01 0.03
C ARG A 110 15.15 -13.81 -0.93
N PHE A 111 15.21 -12.64 -1.57
CA PHE A 111 16.27 -12.28 -2.49
C PHE A 111 17.31 -11.45 -1.76
N ARG A 112 18.13 -12.13 -0.96
CA ARG A 112 19.16 -11.53 -0.07
C ARG A 112 20.15 -10.58 -0.78
N VAL A 113 20.20 -10.59 -2.11
CA VAL A 113 20.93 -9.60 -2.89
C VAL A 113 20.49 -8.16 -2.59
N PHE A 114 19.24 -7.93 -2.16
CA PHE A 114 18.76 -6.61 -1.73
C PHE A 114 19.22 -6.20 -0.33
N GLN A 115 19.83 -7.12 0.43
CA GLN A 115 20.37 -6.88 1.78
C GLN A 115 21.89 -6.66 1.75
N THR A 116 22.47 -6.51 0.57
CA THR A 116 23.91 -6.29 0.39
C THR A 116 24.15 -5.15 -0.59
N ASN A 117 25.39 -4.67 -0.63
CA ASN A 117 25.79 -3.69 -1.64
C ASN A 117 25.72 -4.33 -3.03
N ILE A 118 24.83 -3.82 -3.87
CA ILE A 118 24.66 -4.31 -5.24
C ILE A 118 25.69 -3.63 -6.14
N ALA A 119 26.83 -4.30 -6.35
CA ALA A 119 27.91 -3.85 -7.22
C ALA A 119 27.60 -4.12 -8.72
N LEU A 120 26.48 -3.58 -9.20
CA LEU A 120 26.04 -3.69 -10.59
C LEU A 120 25.71 -2.31 -11.16
N GLU A 121 25.83 -2.17 -12.48
CA GLU A 121 25.38 -0.97 -13.19
C GLU A 121 23.87 -0.78 -13.01
N PRO A 122 23.35 0.46 -12.94
CA PRO A 122 21.93 0.74 -12.70
C PRO A 122 20.97 -0.05 -13.63
N ALA A 123 21.29 -0.14 -14.92
CA ALA A 123 20.48 -0.89 -15.89
C ALA A 123 20.40 -2.41 -15.58
N LYS A 124 21.41 -2.99 -14.93
CA LYS A 124 21.39 -4.38 -14.46
C LYS A 124 20.60 -4.50 -13.16
N VAL A 125 20.69 -3.50 -12.27
CA VAL A 125 19.89 -3.45 -11.04
C VAL A 125 18.40 -3.38 -11.37
N GLU A 126 17.99 -2.59 -12.37
CA GLU A 126 16.61 -2.53 -12.84
C GLU A 126 16.08 -3.91 -13.24
N LYS A 127 16.84 -4.65 -14.06
CA LYS A 127 16.49 -6.02 -14.47
C LYS A 127 16.42 -6.97 -13.27
N LEU A 128 17.34 -6.84 -12.33
CA LEU A 128 17.38 -7.65 -11.11
C LEU A 128 16.14 -7.42 -10.24
N VAL A 129 15.71 -6.16 -10.08
CA VAL A 129 14.49 -5.80 -9.34
C VAL A 129 13.26 -6.37 -10.04
N LEU A 130 13.12 -6.14 -11.35
CA LEU A 130 11.98 -6.63 -12.14
C LEU A 130 11.90 -8.16 -12.12
N ALA A 131 13.03 -8.85 -12.31
CA ALA A 131 13.09 -10.30 -12.26
C ALA A 131 12.73 -10.84 -10.87
N SER A 132 13.21 -10.20 -9.80
CA SER A 132 12.85 -10.59 -8.43
C SER A 132 11.36 -10.42 -8.15
N CYS A 133 10.74 -9.31 -8.59
CA CYS A 133 9.29 -9.12 -8.44
C CYS A 133 8.49 -10.17 -9.23
N ALA A 134 8.92 -10.49 -10.45
CA ALA A 134 8.27 -11.52 -11.27
C ALA A 134 8.40 -12.92 -10.64
N LEU A 135 9.59 -13.29 -10.16
CA LEU A 135 9.83 -14.55 -9.45
C LEU A 135 9.06 -14.63 -8.13
N HIS A 136 9.00 -13.53 -7.38
CA HIS A 136 8.17 -13.44 -6.17
C HIS A 136 6.71 -13.75 -6.51
N ASN A 137 6.13 -13.11 -7.52
CA ASN A 137 4.75 -13.37 -7.93
C ASN A 137 4.54 -14.82 -8.38
N PHE A 138 5.47 -15.39 -9.14
CA PHE A 138 5.42 -16.80 -9.54
C PHE A 138 5.40 -17.72 -8.31
N LEU A 139 6.31 -17.52 -7.37
CA LEU A 139 6.37 -18.30 -6.13
C LEU A 139 5.16 -18.08 -5.23
N ARG A 140 4.58 -16.87 -5.21
CA ARG A 140 3.30 -16.60 -4.52
C ARG A 140 2.19 -17.49 -5.06
N VAL A 141 2.10 -17.64 -6.38
CA VAL A 141 1.08 -18.44 -7.06
C VAL A 141 1.32 -19.94 -6.86
N GLU A 142 2.53 -20.42 -7.13
CA GLU A 142 2.84 -21.86 -7.11
C GLU A 142 2.88 -22.46 -5.71
N ALA A 143 3.47 -21.74 -4.75
CA ALA A 143 3.71 -22.27 -3.41
C ALA A 143 2.74 -21.72 -2.35
N GLY A 144 1.88 -20.75 -2.71
CA GLY A 144 0.84 -20.21 -1.83
C GLY A 144 1.39 -19.81 -0.45
N ASN A 145 0.69 -20.15 0.63
CA ASN A 145 1.08 -19.74 1.99
C ASN A 145 2.44 -20.28 2.45
N SER A 146 2.92 -21.39 1.87
CA SER A 146 4.24 -21.94 2.22
C SER A 146 5.39 -21.00 1.82
N TYR A 147 5.19 -20.17 0.79
CA TYR A 147 6.15 -19.15 0.39
C TYR A 147 6.24 -17.99 1.39
N LEU A 148 5.12 -17.55 1.95
CA LEU A 148 5.08 -16.47 2.95
C LEU A 148 5.65 -16.93 4.29
N ASN A 149 5.30 -18.14 4.74
CA ASN A 149 5.69 -18.68 6.04
C ASN A 149 5.53 -17.65 7.19
N THR A 150 6.56 -17.40 8.00
CA THR A 150 6.58 -16.41 9.09
C THR A 150 6.98 -15.00 8.65
N MET A 151 7.05 -14.72 7.34
CA MET A 151 7.53 -13.45 6.79
C MET A 151 6.45 -12.37 6.66
N VAL A 152 5.20 -12.65 7.01
CA VAL A 152 4.15 -11.63 7.03
C VAL A 152 3.82 -11.27 8.46
N ASP A 153 3.45 -10.02 8.65
CA ASP A 153 2.82 -9.60 9.89
C ASP A 153 1.56 -10.40 10.17
N LYS A 154 1.39 -10.76 11.43
CA LYS A 154 0.16 -11.37 11.92
C LYS A 154 -0.42 -10.45 12.99
N GLU A 155 -1.73 -10.36 13.03
CA GLU A 155 -2.41 -9.76 14.18
C GLU A 155 -2.79 -10.88 15.14
N ASP A 156 -2.45 -10.70 16.42
CA ASP A 156 -3.01 -11.54 17.46
C ASP A 156 -4.49 -11.16 17.63
N PHE A 157 -5.40 -12.10 17.41
CA PHE A 157 -6.84 -11.83 17.48
C PHE A 157 -7.36 -11.64 18.90
N GLN A 158 -6.59 -12.02 19.92
CA GLN A 158 -6.95 -11.85 21.34
C GLN A 158 -6.38 -10.57 21.93
N THR A 159 -5.12 -10.25 21.62
CA THR A 159 -4.46 -9.06 22.19
C THR A 159 -4.49 -7.85 21.26
N HIS A 160 -4.85 -8.04 19.98
CA HIS A 160 -4.79 -7.03 18.92
C HIS A 160 -3.36 -6.50 18.66
N ASP A 161 -2.35 -7.19 19.19
CA ASP A 161 -0.96 -6.86 18.95
C ASP A 161 -0.54 -7.26 17.54
N LEU A 162 0.33 -6.44 16.95
CA LEU A 162 1.01 -6.77 15.71
C LEU A 162 2.20 -7.67 16.02
N ILE A 163 2.12 -8.94 15.61
CA ILE A 163 3.26 -9.85 15.58
C ILE A 163 4.02 -9.54 14.28
N PRO A 164 5.22 -8.94 14.35
CA PRO A 164 5.96 -8.56 13.16
C PRO A 164 6.39 -9.78 12.36
N GLY A 165 6.28 -9.70 11.02
CA GLY A 165 6.87 -10.69 10.14
C GLY A 165 8.38 -10.76 10.33
N SER A 166 8.97 -11.94 10.06
CA SER A 166 10.40 -12.20 10.31
C SER A 166 11.37 -11.27 9.57
N TRP A 167 10.91 -10.51 8.58
CA TRP A 167 11.73 -9.50 7.91
C TRP A 167 11.93 -8.23 8.75
N ARG A 168 11.03 -7.91 9.68
CA ARG A 168 11.12 -6.71 10.51
C ARG A 168 12.16 -6.80 11.63
N SER A 169 12.62 -8.00 11.97
CA SER A 169 13.75 -8.19 12.89
C SER A 169 15.11 -7.91 12.22
N ASP A 170 15.12 -7.58 10.92
CA ASP A 170 16.34 -7.23 10.21
C ASP A 170 16.67 -5.73 10.41
N PRO A 171 17.81 -5.39 11.05
CA PRO A 171 18.17 -4.01 11.38
C PRO A 171 18.43 -3.12 10.16
N GLN A 172 18.50 -3.66 8.93
CA GLN A 172 18.74 -2.88 7.72
C GLN A 172 17.48 -2.28 7.07
N LEU A 173 16.27 -2.65 7.53
CA LEU A 173 14.99 -2.32 6.87
C LEU A 173 14.15 -1.28 7.63
N SER A 174 14.73 -0.12 7.99
CA SER A 174 14.03 0.97 8.69
C SER A 174 13.40 2.00 7.74
N ASN A 175 12.15 2.37 8.00
CA ASN A 175 11.33 3.24 7.15
C ASN A 175 11.76 4.72 7.19
N ALA A 176 11.78 5.39 6.02
CA ALA A 176 12.04 6.82 5.87
C ALA A 176 10.72 7.64 5.93
N ALA A 177 10.76 8.81 6.60
CA ALA A 177 9.62 9.73 6.74
C ALA A 177 9.55 10.76 5.59
N LEU A 178 8.34 11.18 5.20
CA LEU A 178 8.07 12.03 4.04
C LEU A 178 7.39 13.38 4.37
N PHE A 179 7.64 14.37 3.49
CA PHE A 179 7.16 15.76 3.54
C PHE A 179 5.78 15.99 2.88
N ARG A 180 5.12 17.11 3.23
CA ARG A 180 3.75 17.50 2.83
C ARG A 180 3.69 18.49 1.66
N ASN A 181 2.65 18.37 0.81
CA ASN A 181 1.89 19.50 0.23
C ASN A 181 0.55 19.06 -0.42
N GLN A 182 -0.43 19.98 -0.52
CA GLN A 182 -1.82 19.68 -0.94
C GLN A 182 -2.38 20.64 -2.01
N ASN A 183 -3.20 20.09 -2.90
CA ASN A 183 -4.46 20.65 -3.44
C ASN A 183 -5.31 19.47 -3.95
N TYR A 184 -6.60 19.38 -3.61
CA TYR A 184 -7.45 18.22 -3.94
C TYR A 184 -8.78 18.61 -4.57
N ASN A 185 -9.28 17.76 -5.47
CA ASN A 185 -10.59 17.88 -6.11
C ASN A 185 -11.72 17.42 -5.16
N ASN A 186 -12.91 18.02 -5.25
CA ASN A 186 -14.03 17.78 -4.32
C ASN A 186 -14.51 16.31 -4.31
N ARG A 187 -14.48 15.62 -5.45
CA ARG A 187 -14.87 14.21 -5.57
C ARG A 187 -13.98 13.27 -4.76
N ALA A 188 -12.68 13.55 -4.72
CA ALA A 188 -11.71 12.73 -3.99
C ALA A 188 -11.92 12.82 -2.46
N LYS A 189 -12.28 14.02 -1.98
CA LYS A 189 -12.67 14.22 -0.57
C LYS A 189 -13.94 13.46 -0.24
N GLN A 190 -14.97 13.58 -1.08
CA GLN A 190 -16.24 12.86 -0.91
C GLN A 190 -16.04 11.35 -0.87
N LEU A 191 -15.18 10.79 -1.73
CA LEU A 191 -14.86 9.36 -1.68
C LEU A 191 -14.21 8.99 -0.34
N ARG A 192 -13.19 9.74 0.10
CA ARG A 192 -12.52 9.48 1.38
C ARG A 192 -13.50 9.58 2.55
N ASP A 193 -14.33 10.62 2.59
CA ASP A 193 -15.31 10.85 3.66
C ASP A 193 -16.39 9.77 3.67
N TYR A 194 -16.81 9.31 2.49
CA TYR A 194 -17.73 8.19 2.36
C TYR A 194 -17.12 6.85 2.83
N VAL A 195 -15.86 6.58 2.47
CA VAL A 195 -15.15 5.39 2.97
C VAL A 195 -14.94 5.49 4.48
N CYS A 196 -14.62 6.68 5.01
CA CYS A 196 -14.52 6.97 6.44
C CYS A 196 -15.85 6.68 7.15
N ALA A 197 -16.98 7.14 6.61
CA ALA A 197 -18.29 6.84 7.15
C ALA A 197 -18.61 5.33 7.11
N TYR A 198 -18.30 4.66 5.99
CA TYR A 198 -18.53 3.22 5.85
C TYR A 198 -17.75 2.41 6.89
N VAL A 199 -16.45 2.66 7.06
CA VAL A 199 -15.63 1.91 8.03
C VAL A 199 -16.04 2.16 9.49
N ASN A 200 -16.77 3.23 9.75
CA ASN A 200 -17.34 3.56 11.06
C ASN A 200 -18.84 3.20 11.19
N SER A 201 -19.46 2.66 10.14
CA SER A 201 -20.86 2.23 10.15
C SER A 201 -21.04 0.91 10.89
N GLN A 202 -22.29 0.57 11.22
CA GLN A 202 -22.61 -0.72 11.84
C GLN A 202 -22.08 -1.91 11.02
N THR A 203 -22.18 -1.86 9.69
CA THR A 203 -21.73 -2.94 8.80
C THR A 203 -20.22 -2.95 8.57
N GLY A 204 -19.62 -1.77 8.39
CA GLY A 204 -18.20 -1.66 8.05
C GLY A 204 -17.26 -1.63 9.25
N SER A 205 -17.78 -1.38 10.45
CA SER A 205 -17.01 -1.41 11.70
C SER A 205 -16.52 -2.81 12.05
N VAL A 206 -15.42 -2.85 12.80
CA VAL A 206 -14.76 -4.09 13.24
C VAL A 206 -14.41 -3.96 14.73
N PRO A 207 -14.52 -5.04 15.53
CA PRO A 207 -14.46 -4.94 16.99
C PRO A 207 -13.22 -4.22 17.54
N TRP A 208 -12.04 -4.56 17.02
CA TRP A 208 -10.76 -4.03 17.48
C TRP A 208 -10.50 -2.56 17.10
N GLN A 209 -11.33 -1.93 16.26
CA GLN A 209 -11.00 -0.58 15.76
C GLN A 209 -11.11 0.49 16.84
N TRP A 210 -11.87 0.21 17.90
CA TRP A 210 -12.09 1.12 19.03
C TRP A 210 -10.92 1.12 20.03
N ASP A 211 -10.15 0.04 20.07
CA ASP A 211 -9.00 -0.13 20.96
C ASP A 211 -7.74 0.60 20.47
N MET A 212 -7.78 1.08 19.21
CA MET A 212 -6.64 1.67 18.51
C MET A 212 -6.71 3.21 18.44
N ILE A 213 -7.57 3.83 19.25
CA ILE A 213 -7.89 5.26 19.28
C ILE A 213 -7.35 5.87 20.57
#